data_AF-A0A1V5IS82-F1
#
_entry.id   AF-A0A1V5IS82-F1
#
_cell.length_a   1.000
_cell.length_b   1.000
_cell.length_c   1.000
_cell.angle_alpha   90.00
_cell.angle_beta   90.00
_cell.angle_gamma   90.00
#
_symmetry.space_group_name_H-M   'P 1'
#
loop_
_entity.id
_entity.type
_entity.pdbx_description
1 polymer ?
#
loop_
_entity_poly.entity_id
_entity_poly.type
_entity_poly.pdbx_seq_one_letter_code
_entity_poly.pdbx_strand_id
1 'polypeptide(L)'
;MVSAKRGSHGRLRFPFEDPVESLPTTARKILAAATTLLSERGYEALTLENVAAAAGVNKASIRYNFGNKAGLVMAVVDALIHDECLLLAAGTEALPEEERLHAAMVDIRRMIIDADWFRGFFDILPHAFRDPELRDRLSTLYVWWYRQNLKALGLAAPGAEDNDMLMGLAELIAAIPDGLSVQAGLNPEGFELTRPLATLEFLLRNSMAQLVEMAAEQAQAAEACA
;
A
#
# COMPACT_ATOMS: atom_id res chain seq x y z
N MET A 1 -0.37 -25.51 -32.79
CA MET A 1 1.02 -25.44 -32.30
C MET A 1 1.55 -24.04 -32.52
N VAL A 2 1.35 -23.14 -31.55
CA VAL A 2 2.18 -21.94 -31.37
C VAL A 2 2.32 -21.78 -29.85
N SER A 3 3.57 -21.83 -29.41
CA SER A 3 4.00 -21.95 -28.02
C SER A 3 3.82 -20.63 -27.28
N ALA A 4 2.94 -20.62 -26.28
CA ALA A 4 2.89 -19.55 -25.28
C ALA A 4 4.20 -19.58 -24.46
N LYS A 5 5.08 -18.61 -24.71
CA LYS A 5 6.27 -18.39 -23.87
C LYS A 5 5.80 -18.00 -22.47
N ARG A 6 5.96 -18.91 -21.50
CA ARG A 6 5.90 -18.62 -20.06
C ARG A 6 7.08 -17.70 -19.73
N GLY A 7 6.81 -16.42 -19.50
CA GLY A 7 7.85 -15.43 -19.21
C GLY A 7 7.32 -14.24 -18.43
N SER A 8 7.27 -14.37 -17.11
CA SER A 8 7.56 -13.36 -16.06
C SER A 8 6.99 -13.88 -14.73
N HIS A 9 7.63 -14.87 -14.11
CA HIS A 9 7.22 -15.30 -12.76
C HIS A 9 7.74 -14.24 -11.77
N GLY A 10 6.82 -13.56 -11.07
CA GLY A 10 7.16 -12.68 -9.94
C GLY A 10 6.94 -11.16 -10.13
N ARG A 11 6.18 -10.70 -11.13
CA ARG A 11 5.74 -9.30 -11.20
C ARG A 11 4.22 -9.24 -11.34
N LEU A 12 3.54 -8.66 -10.35
CA LEU A 12 2.10 -8.43 -10.41
C LEU A 12 1.81 -7.37 -11.47
N ARG A 13 0.75 -7.58 -12.27
CA ARG A 13 0.26 -6.62 -13.25
C ARG A 13 -0.85 -5.79 -12.63
N PHE A 14 -0.88 -4.49 -12.93
CA PHE A 14 -1.89 -3.57 -12.42
C PHE A 14 -3.17 -3.57 -13.29
N PRO A 15 -4.37 -3.40 -12.69
CA PRO A 15 -4.67 -3.42 -11.25
C PRO A 15 -4.41 -4.81 -10.64
N PHE A 16 -3.99 -4.85 -9.37
CA PHE A 16 -3.66 -6.11 -8.68
C PHE A 16 -4.88 -7.05 -8.66
N GLU A 17 -4.76 -8.17 -9.37
CA GLU A 17 -5.41 -9.43 -8.94
C GLU A 17 -4.83 -9.83 -7.58
N ASP A 18 -5.57 -10.59 -6.78
CA ASP A 18 -5.09 -11.08 -5.48
C ASP A 18 -3.70 -11.73 -5.69
N PRO A 19 -2.64 -11.15 -5.08
CA PRO A 19 -1.27 -11.56 -5.35
C PRO A 19 -0.96 -12.94 -4.82
N VAL A 20 -1.85 -13.50 -4.00
CA VAL A 20 -1.77 -14.81 -3.36
C VAL A 20 -2.66 -15.83 -4.08
N GLU A 21 -3.78 -15.41 -4.67
CA GLU A 21 -4.78 -16.31 -5.28
C GLU A 21 -4.17 -17.22 -6.36
N SER A 22 -3.35 -16.64 -7.24
CA SER A 22 -2.71 -17.37 -8.35
C SER A 22 -1.43 -18.13 -7.94
N LEU A 23 -0.96 -17.95 -6.70
CA LEU A 23 0.31 -18.55 -6.26
C LEU A 23 0.17 -20.06 -5.96
N PRO A 24 1.14 -20.88 -6.43
CA PRO A 24 1.25 -22.26 -5.98
C PRO A 24 1.31 -22.36 -4.46
N THR A 25 0.82 -23.45 -3.89
CA THR A 25 0.82 -23.68 -2.44
C THR A 25 2.20 -23.48 -1.79
N THR A 26 3.29 -23.86 -2.46
CA THR A 26 4.65 -23.61 -1.99
C THR A 26 5.00 -22.12 -1.94
N ALA A 27 4.61 -21.35 -2.95
CA ALA A 27 4.85 -19.91 -2.99
C ALA A 27 4.06 -19.19 -1.90
N ARG A 28 2.80 -19.60 -1.63
CA ARG A 28 2.00 -19.07 -0.52
C ARG A 28 2.64 -19.33 0.84
N LYS A 29 3.20 -20.53 1.06
CA LYS A 29 3.96 -20.84 2.29
C LYS A 29 5.20 -19.97 2.47
N ILE A 30 5.96 -19.78 1.37
CA ILE A 30 7.14 -18.91 1.37
C ILE A 30 6.75 -17.47 1.70
N LEU A 31 5.69 -16.97 1.07
CA LEU A 31 5.21 -15.61 1.27
C LEU A 31 4.77 -15.38 2.72
N ALA A 32 3.94 -16.28 3.28
CA ALA A 32 3.52 -16.20 4.68
C ALA A 32 4.72 -16.20 5.65
N ALA A 33 5.68 -17.10 5.44
CA ALA A 33 6.89 -17.15 6.27
C ALA A 33 7.74 -15.88 6.16
N ALA A 34 7.86 -15.32 4.96
CA ALA A 34 8.57 -14.06 4.73
C ALA A 34 7.84 -12.89 5.41
N THR A 35 6.52 -12.80 5.29
CA THR A 35 5.72 -11.78 5.98
C THR A 35 5.92 -11.83 7.50
N THR A 36 5.86 -13.03 8.11
CA THR A 36 6.15 -13.18 9.55
C THR A 36 7.57 -12.74 9.90
N LEU A 37 8.58 -13.14 9.12
CA LEU A 37 9.97 -12.73 9.37
C LEU A 37 10.18 -11.22 9.24
N LEU A 38 9.51 -10.56 8.30
CA LEU A 38 9.57 -9.12 8.14
C LEU A 38 9.00 -8.42 9.39
N SER A 39 7.79 -8.81 9.82
CA SER A 39 7.13 -8.19 10.97
C SER A 39 7.87 -8.43 12.29
N GLU A 40 8.46 -9.61 12.48
CA GLU A 40 9.13 -9.96 13.74
C GLU A 40 10.60 -9.52 13.82
N ARG A 41 11.30 -9.48 12.68
CA ARG A 41 12.77 -9.37 12.65
C ARG A 41 13.32 -8.40 11.61
N GLY A 42 12.46 -7.70 10.89
CA GLY A 42 12.83 -6.66 9.93
C GLY A 42 13.45 -7.17 8.63
N TYR A 43 13.82 -6.22 7.76
CA TYR A 43 14.29 -6.49 6.39
C TYR A 43 15.54 -7.39 6.32
N GLU A 44 16.46 -7.30 7.28
CA GLU A 44 17.69 -8.10 7.28
C GLU A 44 17.40 -9.60 7.48
N ALA A 45 16.32 -9.94 8.19
CA ALA A 45 15.93 -11.33 8.41
C ALA A 45 15.37 -12.00 7.15
N LEU A 46 14.96 -11.25 6.12
CA LEU A 46 14.44 -11.75 4.83
C LEU A 46 15.53 -12.32 3.91
N THR A 47 16.38 -13.19 4.44
CA THR A 47 17.33 -13.95 3.61
C THR A 47 16.64 -15.17 2.99
N LEU A 48 17.07 -15.58 1.80
CA LEU A 48 16.57 -16.81 1.18
C LEU A 48 16.77 -18.04 2.08
N GLU A 49 17.75 -17.99 2.99
CA GLU A 49 18.02 -19.05 3.96
C GLU A 49 17.00 -19.09 5.09
N ASN A 50 16.80 -17.96 5.77
CA ASN A 50 15.86 -17.84 6.87
C ASN A 50 14.44 -18.16 6.40
N VAL A 51 14.06 -17.65 5.22
CA VAL A 51 12.73 -17.87 4.66
C VAL A 51 12.54 -19.34 4.25
N ALA A 52 13.57 -19.99 3.68
CA ALA A 52 13.49 -21.41 3.33
C ALA A 52 13.30 -22.28 4.58
N ALA A 53 14.07 -21.99 5.63
CA ALA A 53 13.96 -22.67 6.92
C ALA A 53 12.58 -22.46 7.55
N ALA A 54 12.09 -21.21 7.60
CA ALA A 54 10.80 -20.87 8.17
C ALA A 54 9.61 -21.48 7.40
N ALA A 55 9.69 -21.51 6.06
CA ALA A 55 8.63 -22.09 5.22
C ALA A 55 8.69 -23.62 5.09
N GLY A 56 9.76 -24.26 5.57
CA GLY A 56 9.98 -25.71 5.42
C GLY A 56 10.18 -26.13 3.96
N VAL A 57 10.86 -25.30 3.17
CA VAL A 57 11.12 -25.53 1.73
C VAL A 57 12.61 -25.43 1.42
N ASN A 58 13.01 -25.82 0.21
CA ASN A 58 14.39 -25.62 -0.24
C ASN A 58 14.61 -24.18 -0.79
N LYS A 59 15.86 -23.69 -0.74
CA LYS A 59 16.23 -22.37 -1.28
C LYS A 59 15.96 -22.21 -2.79
N ALA A 60 16.08 -23.29 -3.57
CA ALA A 60 15.80 -23.28 -5.01
C ALA A 60 14.31 -23.04 -5.30
N SER A 61 13.40 -23.46 -4.42
CA SER A 61 11.97 -23.16 -4.52
C SER A 61 11.70 -21.67 -4.38
N ILE A 62 12.42 -20.97 -3.49
CA ILE A 62 12.29 -19.51 -3.38
C ILE A 62 12.79 -18.84 -4.65
N ARG A 63 13.98 -19.23 -5.14
CA ARG A 63 14.52 -18.68 -6.40
C ARG A 63 13.61 -18.95 -7.60
N TYR A 64 12.99 -20.11 -7.66
CA TYR A 64 12.05 -20.46 -8.71
C TYR A 64 10.78 -19.60 -8.68
N ASN A 65 10.22 -19.34 -7.49
CA ASN A 65 8.95 -18.61 -7.35
C ASN A 65 9.14 -17.08 -7.36
N PHE A 66 10.21 -16.57 -6.75
CA PHE A 66 10.40 -15.14 -6.47
C PHE A 66 11.72 -14.58 -7.01
N GLY A 67 12.56 -15.41 -7.64
CA GLY A 67 13.85 -14.98 -8.20
C GLY A 67 14.91 -14.73 -7.13
N ASN A 68 14.94 -13.52 -6.58
CA ASN A 68 15.97 -13.04 -5.66
C ASN A 68 15.34 -12.45 -4.37
N LYS A 69 16.17 -11.92 -3.46
CA LYS A 69 15.68 -11.30 -2.21
C LYS A 69 14.73 -10.13 -2.51
N ALA A 70 15.08 -9.27 -3.47
CA ALA A 70 14.23 -8.14 -3.87
C ALA A 70 12.86 -8.63 -4.37
N GLY A 71 12.80 -9.62 -5.27
CA GLY A 71 11.54 -10.18 -5.75
C GLY A 71 10.68 -10.81 -4.65
N LEU A 72 11.31 -11.46 -3.65
CA LEU A 72 10.60 -11.97 -2.48
C LEU A 72 10.04 -10.84 -1.59
N VAL A 73 10.86 -9.84 -1.27
CA VAL A 73 10.44 -8.66 -0.51
C VAL A 73 9.28 -7.98 -1.20
N MET A 74 9.30 -7.94 -2.54
CA MET A 74 8.24 -7.31 -3.30
C MET A 74 6.94 -8.07 -3.26
N ALA A 75 6.98 -9.39 -3.36
CA ALA A 75 5.80 -10.20 -3.14
C ALA A 75 5.19 -9.98 -1.74
N VAL A 76 6.03 -9.83 -0.71
CA VAL A 76 5.57 -9.53 0.66
C VAL A 76 4.87 -8.18 0.74
N VAL A 77 5.50 -7.11 0.23
CA VAL A 77 4.92 -5.76 0.24
C VAL A 77 3.61 -5.73 -0.55
N ASP A 78 3.59 -6.35 -1.73
CA ASP A 78 2.42 -6.39 -2.59
C ASP A 78 1.23 -7.09 -1.93
N ALA A 79 1.46 -8.20 -1.23
CA ALA A 79 0.41 -8.91 -0.50
C ALA A 79 -0.14 -8.12 0.69
N LEU A 80 0.74 -7.52 1.49
CA LEU A 80 0.34 -6.75 2.66
C LEU A 80 -0.52 -5.53 2.29
N ILE A 81 -0.14 -4.84 1.22
CA ILE A 81 -0.84 -3.64 0.77
C ILE A 81 -2.15 -3.97 0.05
N HIS A 82 -2.18 -5.07 -0.69
CA HIS A 82 -3.43 -5.59 -1.23
C HIS A 82 -4.45 -5.85 -0.11
N ASP A 83 -4.04 -6.58 0.94
CA ASP A 83 -4.92 -6.91 2.06
C ASP A 83 -5.40 -5.67 2.81
N GLU A 84 -4.50 -4.69 3.03
CA GLU A 84 -4.85 -3.43 3.68
C GLU A 84 -5.88 -2.61 2.90
N CYS A 85 -5.73 -2.53 1.58
CA CYS A 85 -6.71 -1.82 0.76
C CYS A 85 -8.03 -2.56 0.61
N LEU A 86 -8.03 -3.89 0.64
CA LEU A 86 -9.29 -4.65 0.73
C LEU A 86 -10.03 -4.33 2.03
N LEU A 87 -9.30 -4.19 3.15
CA LEU A 87 -9.89 -3.79 4.42
C LEU A 87 -10.48 -2.36 4.33
N LEU A 88 -9.72 -1.41 3.78
CA LEU A 88 -10.19 -0.04 3.57
C LEU A 88 -11.44 0.02 2.66
N ALA A 89 -11.42 -0.70 1.55
CA ALA A 89 -12.56 -0.76 0.63
C ALA A 89 -13.79 -1.37 1.30
N ALA A 90 -13.63 -2.50 2.00
CA ALA A 90 -14.71 -3.13 2.75
C ALA A 90 -15.27 -2.21 3.85
N GLY A 91 -14.41 -1.41 4.49
CA GLY A 91 -14.78 -0.45 5.52
C GLY A 91 -15.48 0.81 5.01
N THR A 92 -15.41 1.12 3.72
CA THR A 92 -15.87 2.42 3.18
C THR A 92 -16.90 2.30 2.04
N GLU A 93 -16.78 1.33 1.13
CA GLU A 93 -17.59 1.29 -0.09
C GLU A 93 -19.10 1.10 0.17
N ALA A 94 -19.45 0.34 1.21
CA ALA A 94 -20.84 0.10 1.58
C ALA A 94 -21.48 1.23 2.39
N LEU A 95 -20.69 2.22 2.82
CA LEU A 95 -21.16 3.31 3.68
C LEU A 95 -21.71 4.50 2.88
N PRO A 96 -22.69 5.24 3.44
CA PRO A 96 -23.07 6.56 2.96
C PRO A 96 -21.87 7.51 2.87
N GLU A 97 -21.89 8.44 1.91
CA GLU A 97 -20.77 9.34 1.62
C GLU A 97 -20.31 10.13 2.87
N GLU A 98 -21.26 10.60 3.67
CA GLU A 98 -21.02 11.37 4.89
C GLU A 98 -20.30 10.59 6.00
N GLU A 99 -20.35 9.26 5.97
CA GLU A 99 -19.73 8.35 6.94
C GLU A 99 -18.35 7.86 6.48
N ARG A 100 -18.08 7.87 5.16
CA ARG A 100 -16.86 7.32 4.57
C ARG A 100 -15.58 7.97 5.10
N LEU A 101 -15.58 9.29 5.26
CA LEU A 101 -14.41 9.99 5.81
C LEU A 101 -14.07 9.48 7.21
N HIS A 102 -15.07 9.33 8.09
CA HIS A 102 -14.84 8.85 9.44
C HIS A 102 -14.31 7.41 9.45
N ALA A 103 -14.91 6.54 8.62
CA ALA A 103 -14.45 5.16 8.47
C ALA A 103 -12.99 5.08 7.96
N ALA A 104 -12.62 5.90 6.96
CA ALA A 104 -11.25 5.99 6.48
C ALA A 104 -10.26 6.45 7.59
N MET A 105 -10.67 7.37 8.47
CA MET A 105 -9.84 7.80 9.60
C MET A 105 -9.67 6.68 10.65
N VAL A 106 -10.71 5.88 10.89
CA VAL A 106 -10.64 4.69 11.77
C VAL A 106 -9.66 3.67 11.20
N ASP A 107 -9.71 3.41 9.89
CA ASP A 107 -8.80 2.47 9.24
C ASP A 107 -7.35 2.97 9.25
N ILE A 108 -7.10 4.25 8.97
CA ILE A 108 -5.77 4.87 9.10
C ILE A 108 -5.23 4.68 10.53
N ARG A 109 -6.05 4.91 11.55
CA ARG A 109 -5.65 4.69 12.95
C ARG A 109 -5.26 3.24 13.20
N ARG A 110 -6.08 2.28 12.72
CA ARG A 110 -5.81 0.84 12.85
C ARG A 110 -4.50 0.46 12.16
N MET A 111 -4.27 0.96 10.95
CA MET A 111 -3.04 0.73 10.18
C MET A 111 -1.80 1.23 10.94
N ILE A 112 -1.88 2.38 11.61
CA ILE A 112 -0.73 2.91 12.36
C ILE A 112 -0.43 2.09 13.64
N ILE A 113 -1.47 1.65 14.36
CA ILE A 113 -1.33 1.03 15.68
C ILE A 113 -1.09 -0.48 15.59
N ASP A 114 -1.91 -1.16 14.77
CA ASP A 114 -2.09 -2.62 14.85
C ASP A 114 -1.32 -3.37 13.77
N ALA A 115 -0.89 -2.68 12.70
CA ALA A 115 -0.16 -3.33 11.61
C ALA A 115 1.36 -3.29 11.85
N ASP A 116 1.88 -4.32 12.52
CA ASP A 116 3.34 -4.54 12.66
C ASP A 116 4.05 -4.56 11.29
N TRP A 117 3.35 -5.05 10.26
CA TRP A 117 3.85 -5.07 8.89
C TRP A 117 4.08 -3.65 8.35
N PHE A 118 3.23 -2.68 8.72
CA PHE A 118 3.33 -1.30 8.28
C PHE A 118 4.56 -0.62 8.89
N ARG A 119 5.01 -1.06 10.08
CA ARG A 119 6.33 -0.68 10.61
C ARG A 119 7.46 -1.36 9.84
N GLY A 120 7.32 -2.65 9.56
CA GLY A 120 8.27 -3.41 8.73
C GLY A 120 8.45 -2.83 7.32
N PHE A 121 7.46 -2.11 6.80
CA PHE A 121 7.58 -1.35 5.55
C PHE A 121 8.65 -0.25 5.63
N PHE A 122 8.77 0.45 6.76
CA PHE A 122 9.80 1.49 6.94
C PHE A 122 11.21 0.93 7.01
N ASP A 123 11.38 -0.34 7.41
CA ASP A 123 12.68 -1.02 7.34
C ASP A 123 13.12 -1.23 5.88
N ILE A 124 12.19 -1.28 4.93
CA ILE A 124 12.48 -1.51 3.50
C ILE A 124 12.96 -0.22 2.82
N LEU A 125 12.43 0.95 3.21
CA LEU A 125 12.67 2.23 2.53
C LEU A 125 14.15 2.61 2.37
N PRO A 126 15.04 2.47 3.38
CA PRO A 126 16.46 2.77 3.22
C PRO A 126 17.15 1.90 2.15
N HIS A 127 16.68 0.67 1.96
CA HIS A 127 17.18 -0.24 0.94
C HIS A 127 16.59 0.10 -0.43
N ALA A 128 15.30 0.43 -0.48
CA ALA A 128 14.63 0.87 -1.70
C ALA A 128 15.28 2.09 -2.33
N PHE A 129 15.69 3.07 -1.52
CA PHE A 129 16.39 4.25 -2.06
C PHE A 129 17.72 3.91 -2.74
N ARG A 130 18.30 2.73 -2.48
CA ARG A 130 19.58 2.28 -3.05
C ARG A 130 19.43 1.20 -4.13
N ASP A 131 18.25 0.63 -4.29
CA ASP A 131 17.95 -0.42 -5.26
C ASP A 131 16.91 0.08 -6.28
N PRO A 132 17.30 0.32 -7.54
CA PRO A 132 16.38 0.84 -8.57
C PRO A 132 15.15 -0.04 -8.83
N GLU A 133 15.27 -1.37 -8.74
CA GLU A 133 14.14 -2.27 -8.98
C GLU A 133 13.12 -2.19 -7.84
N LEU A 134 13.61 -2.15 -6.60
CA LEU A 134 12.77 -1.96 -5.42
C LEU A 134 12.13 -0.57 -5.39
N ARG A 135 12.85 0.48 -5.81
CA ARG A 135 12.35 1.86 -5.89
C ARG A 135 11.20 2.00 -6.89
N ASP A 136 11.38 1.50 -8.11
CA ASP A 136 10.36 1.57 -9.17
C ASP A 136 9.06 0.87 -8.73
N ARG A 137 9.21 -0.28 -8.08
CA ARG A 137 8.07 -1.05 -7.61
C ARG A 137 7.32 -0.35 -6.49
N LEU A 138 8.02 0.17 -5.49
CA LEU A 138 7.43 0.96 -4.40
C LEU A 138 6.75 2.23 -4.91
N SER A 139 7.35 2.92 -5.89
CA SER A 139 6.72 4.09 -6.52
C SER A 139 5.38 3.71 -7.17
N THR A 140 5.33 2.59 -7.90
CA THR A 140 4.09 2.15 -8.56
C THR A 140 3.02 1.76 -7.52
N LEU A 141 3.45 1.17 -6.42
CA LEU A 141 2.59 0.82 -5.29
C LEU A 141 1.99 2.07 -4.62
N TYR A 142 2.77 3.11 -4.37
CA TYR A 142 2.26 4.38 -3.83
C TYR A 142 1.19 5.00 -4.74
N VAL A 143 1.44 5.07 -6.06
CA VAL A 143 0.45 5.58 -7.02
C VAL A 143 -0.88 4.82 -6.92
N TRP A 144 -0.83 3.51 -6.73
CA TRP A 144 -2.04 2.72 -6.55
C TRP A 144 -2.73 2.98 -5.20
N TRP A 145 -1.96 3.14 -4.13
CA TRP A 145 -2.49 3.50 -2.83
C TRP A 145 -3.23 4.85 -2.89
N TYR A 146 -2.70 5.84 -3.61
CA TYR A 146 -3.37 7.12 -3.84
C TYR A 146 -4.75 6.93 -4.49
N ARG A 147 -4.86 6.05 -5.49
CA ARG A 147 -6.15 5.70 -6.10
C ARG A 147 -7.12 5.08 -5.10
N GLN A 148 -6.64 4.22 -4.19
CA GLN A 148 -7.50 3.64 -3.16
C GLN A 148 -7.97 4.68 -2.15
N ASN A 149 -7.12 5.65 -1.79
CA ASN A 149 -7.52 6.78 -0.94
C ASN A 149 -8.65 7.59 -1.59
N LEU A 150 -8.55 7.89 -2.88
CA LEU A 150 -9.64 8.56 -3.62
C LEU A 150 -10.93 7.74 -3.60
N LYS A 151 -10.86 6.42 -3.84
CA LYS A 151 -12.03 5.53 -3.81
C LYS A 151 -12.68 5.50 -2.43
N ALA A 152 -11.88 5.32 -1.37
CA ALA A 152 -12.35 5.27 0.01
C ALA A 152 -13.11 6.55 0.40
N LEU A 153 -12.68 7.71 -0.13
CA LEU A 153 -13.34 8.99 0.08
C LEU A 153 -14.49 9.29 -0.90
N GLY A 154 -14.82 8.37 -1.82
CA GLY A 154 -15.86 8.61 -2.84
C GLY A 154 -15.44 9.56 -3.97
N LEU A 155 -14.15 9.86 -4.11
CA LEU A 155 -13.59 10.82 -5.06
C LEU A 155 -13.08 10.17 -6.36
N ALA A 156 -13.25 8.86 -6.52
CA ALA A 156 -12.79 8.12 -7.71
C ALA A 156 -13.75 8.28 -8.90
N ALA A 157 -13.82 9.48 -9.46
CA ALA A 157 -14.56 9.80 -10.68
C ALA A 157 -13.68 9.71 -11.94
N PRO A 158 -14.24 9.60 -13.16
CA PRO A 158 -13.48 9.72 -14.40
C PRO A 158 -12.66 11.01 -14.42
N GLY A 159 -11.36 10.92 -14.75
CA GLY A 159 -10.43 12.06 -14.75
C GLY A 159 -9.86 12.44 -13.38
N ALA A 160 -10.25 11.76 -12.29
CA ALA A 160 -9.72 12.06 -10.95
C ALA A 160 -8.20 11.81 -10.85
N GLU A 161 -7.68 10.82 -11.56
CA GLU A 161 -6.24 10.51 -11.58
C GLU A 161 -5.40 11.50 -12.40
N ASP A 162 -6.04 12.24 -13.31
CA ASP A 162 -5.39 13.27 -14.12
C ASP A 162 -5.53 14.66 -13.47
N ASN A 163 -6.20 14.75 -12.32
CA ASN A 163 -6.42 16.00 -11.59
C ASN A 163 -5.36 16.19 -10.49
N ASP A 164 -4.51 17.20 -10.67
CA ASP A 164 -3.40 17.50 -9.73
C ASP A 164 -3.87 17.72 -8.29
N MET A 165 -5.02 18.37 -8.08
CA MET A 165 -5.53 18.66 -6.73
C MET A 165 -6.04 17.40 -6.02
N LEU A 166 -6.77 16.53 -6.72
CA LEU A 166 -7.24 15.25 -6.17
C LEU A 166 -6.07 14.31 -5.89
N MET A 167 -5.09 14.24 -6.81
CA MET A 167 -3.89 13.44 -6.60
C MET A 167 -3.04 13.98 -5.45
N GLY A 168 -2.86 15.30 -5.35
CA GLY A 168 -2.16 15.92 -4.22
C GLY A 168 -2.85 15.66 -2.86
N LEU A 169 -4.18 15.65 -2.83
CA LEU A 169 -4.94 15.25 -1.63
C LEU A 169 -4.65 13.78 -1.26
N ALA A 170 -4.70 12.87 -2.24
CA ALA A 170 -4.45 11.45 -2.03
C ALA A 170 -3.01 11.15 -1.57
N GLU A 171 -2.04 11.90 -2.08
CA GLU A 171 -0.64 11.88 -1.65
C GLU A 171 -0.49 12.33 -0.19
N LEU A 172 -1.13 13.44 0.21
CA LEU A 172 -1.11 13.93 1.58
C LEU A 172 -1.75 12.93 2.56
N ILE A 173 -2.88 12.31 2.16
CA ILE A 173 -3.55 11.28 2.96
C ILE A 173 -2.66 10.07 3.18
N ALA A 174 -1.81 9.69 2.21
CA ALA A 174 -0.84 8.60 2.39
C ALA A 174 0.40 9.04 3.20
N ALA A 175 0.87 10.27 3.01
CA ALA A 175 2.08 10.76 3.69
C ALA A 175 1.90 10.95 5.21
N ILE A 176 0.68 11.30 5.65
CA ILE A 176 0.38 11.50 7.07
C ILE A 176 0.53 10.21 7.90
N PRO A 177 -0.13 9.07 7.57
CA PRO A 177 0.08 7.82 8.28
C PRO A 177 1.53 7.36 8.21
N ASP A 178 2.24 7.58 7.10
CA ASP A 178 3.66 7.25 7.02
C ASP A 178 4.47 7.97 8.12
N GLY A 179 4.30 9.29 8.22
CA GLY A 179 4.99 10.09 9.23
C GLY A 179 4.53 9.80 10.66
N LEU A 180 3.25 9.52 10.87
CA LEU A 180 2.70 9.19 12.20
C LEU A 180 3.14 7.81 12.67
N SER A 181 3.27 6.82 11.78
CA SER A 181 3.79 5.50 12.13
C SER A 181 5.24 5.53 12.58
N VAL A 182 6.08 6.34 11.94
CA VAL A 182 7.47 6.53 12.39
C VAL A 182 7.50 7.10 13.80
N GLN A 183 6.70 8.16 14.07
CA GLN A 183 6.66 8.78 15.39
C GLN A 183 6.07 7.86 16.48
N ALA A 184 5.01 7.11 16.13
CA ALA A 184 4.42 6.11 17.02
C ALA A 184 5.41 4.98 17.35
N GLY A 185 6.17 4.51 16.36
CA GLY A 185 7.21 3.50 16.55
C GLY A 185 8.37 3.98 17.43
N LEU A 186 8.71 5.27 17.39
CA LEU A 186 9.74 5.87 18.26
C LEU A 186 9.28 6.09 19.70
N ASN A 187 7.97 6.15 19.96
CA ASN A 187 7.40 6.34 21.29
C ASN A 187 6.14 5.47 21.50
N PRO A 188 6.29 4.13 21.55
CA PRO A 188 5.15 3.21 21.53
C PRO A 188 4.24 3.31 22.75
N GLU A 189 4.76 3.73 23.90
CA GLU A 189 3.99 3.86 25.15
C GLU A 189 3.38 5.25 25.35
N GLY A 190 3.89 6.28 24.67
CA GLY A 190 3.54 7.68 24.92
C GLY A 190 3.03 8.46 23.70
N PHE A 191 3.03 7.87 22.51
CA PHE A 191 2.54 8.56 21.32
C PHE A 191 1.00 8.55 21.27
N GLU A 192 0.43 9.73 21.02
CA GLU A 192 -1.02 9.95 21.08
C GLU A 192 -1.53 10.28 19.67
N LEU A 193 -2.32 9.38 19.10
CA LEU A 193 -2.79 9.46 17.71
C LEU A 193 -4.11 10.21 17.53
N THR A 194 -4.89 10.38 18.59
CA THR A 194 -6.22 11.02 18.49
C THR A 194 -6.07 12.47 18.07
N ARG A 195 -5.12 13.24 18.63
CA ARG A 195 -4.92 14.65 18.27
C ARG A 195 -4.62 14.86 16.78
N PRO A 196 -3.59 14.22 16.17
CA PRO A 196 -3.31 14.43 14.75
C PRO A 196 -4.42 13.91 13.84
N LEU A 197 -5.03 12.75 14.14
CA LEU A 197 -6.08 12.19 13.29
C LEU A 197 -7.40 12.96 13.38
N ALA A 198 -7.79 13.44 14.57
CA ALA A 198 -8.96 14.31 14.71
C ALA A 198 -8.77 15.66 13.99
N THR A 199 -7.53 16.18 13.98
CA THR A 199 -7.19 17.39 13.23
C THR A 199 -7.29 17.15 11.73
N LEU A 200 -6.75 16.03 11.23
CA LEU A 200 -6.88 15.64 9.84
C LEU A 200 -8.34 15.47 9.43
N GLU A 201 -9.14 14.74 10.21
CA GLU A 201 -10.56 14.55 9.96
C GLU A 201 -11.30 15.88 9.90
N PHE A 202 -11.03 16.79 10.84
CA PHE A 202 -11.60 18.13 10.84
C PHE A 202 -11.24 18.89 9.56
N LEU A 203 -9.96 18.92 9.15
CA LEU A 203 -9.53 19.63 7.95
C LEU A 203 -10.21 19.06 6.70
N LEU A 204 -10.22 17.73 6.54
CA LEU A 204 -10.85 17.06 5.40
C LEU A 204 -12.35 17.34 5.37
N ARG A 205 -13.05 17.15 6.48
CA ARG A 205 -14.50 17.37 6.59
C ARG A 205 -14.92 18.79 6.20
N ASN A 206 -14.06 19.79 6.46
CA ASN A 206 -14.35 21.20 6.18
C ASN A 206 -13.79 21.71 4.85
N SER A 207 -12.98 20.93 4.13
CA SER A 207 -12.34 21.37 2.88
C SER A 207 -12.65 20.50 1.66
N MET A 208 -13.07 19.25 1.84
CA MET A 208 -13.27 18.29 0.75
C MET A 208 -14.24 18.80 -0.33
N ALA A 209 -15.39 19.36 0.07
CA ALA A 209 -16.36 19.89 -0.89
C ALA A 209 -15.77 20.99 -1.78
N GLN A 210 -15.06 21.94 -1.17
CA GLN A 210 -14.39 23.03 -1.91
C GLN A 210 -13.26 22.50 -2.80
N LEU A 211 -12.49 21.51 -2.34
CA LEU A 211 -11.44 20.87 -3.12
C LEU A 211 -12.01 20.20 -4.38
N VAL A 212 -13.16 19.53 -4.27
CA VAL A 212 -13.85 18.90 -5.40
C VAL A 212 -14.38 19.93 -6.39
N GLU A 213 -14.95 21.04 -5.90
CA GLU A 213 -15.37 22.16 -6.75
C GLU A 213 -14.20 22.76 -7.54
N MET A 214 -13.09 23.06 -6.86
CA MET A 214 -11.87 23.57 -7.48
C MET A 214 -11.28 22.60 -8.51
N ALA A 215 -11.30 21.29 -8.21
CA ALA A 215 -10.86 20.26 -9.13
C ALA A 215 -11.72 20.22 -10.41
N ALA A 216 -13.04 20.37 -10.29
CA ALA A 216 -13.95 20.44 -11.43
C ALA A 216 -13.73 21.69 -12.29
N GLU A 217 -13.47 22.85 -11.67
CA GLU A 217 -13.12 24.09 -12.39
C GLU A 217 -11.82 23.97 -13.18
N GLN A 218 -10.79 23.34 -12.60
CA GLN A 218 -9.51 23.10 -13.29
C GLN A 218 -9.69 22.18 -14.51
N ALA A 219 -10.51 21.14 -14.40
CA ALA A 219 -10.80 20.24 -15.52
C ALA A 219 -11.47 20.98 -16.69
N GLN A 220 -12.47 21.83 -16.39
CA GLN A 220 -13.15 22.65 -17.40
C GLN A 220 -12.19 23.65 -18.08
N ALA A 221 -11.30 24.28 -17.30
CA ALA A 221 -10.32 25.22 -17.85
C ALA A 221 -9.28 24.52 -18.76
N ALA A 222 -8.90 23.29 -18.45
CA ALA A 222 -7.99 22.49 -19.27
C ALA A 222 -8.64 22.08 -20.61
N GLU A 223 -9.91 21.66 -20.60
CA GLU A 223 -10.67 21.32 -21.82
C GLU A 223 -10.88 22.53 -22.73
N ALA A 224 -11.12 23.72 -22.17
CA ALA A 224 -11.31 24.94 -22.96
C ALA A 224 -10.03 25.44 -23.65
N CYS A 225 -8.85 24.99 -23.19
CA CYS A 225 -7.55 25.35 -23.77
C CYS A 225 -7.00 24.32 -24.77
N ALA A 226 -7.65 23.17 -24.92
CA ALA A 226 -7.26 22.06 -25.80
C ALA A 226 -7.95 22.14 -27.18
#